data_AF-A0AB94IYU0-F1
#
_entry.id   AF-A0AB94IYU0-F1
#
_cell.length_a   1.000
_cell.length_b   1.000
_cell.length_c   1.000
_cell.angle_alpha   90.00
_cell.angle_beta   90.00
_cell.angle_gamma   90.00
#
_symmetry.space_group_name_H-M   'P 1'
#
loop_
_entity.id
_entity.type
_entity.pdbx_description
1 polymer ?
#
loop_
_entity_poly.entity_id
_entity_poly.type
_entity_poly.pdbx_seq_one_letter_code
_entity_poly.pdbx_strand_id
1 'polypeptide(L)'
;MTVLFESDWVASSPYFYNNRTGKAGPFINDVVDCANLEIDHQGLRDYMDFGYCVFGHTPVRDVHVLPHSSRLIRLDDGTLRVERMEDAAVKALDEMALSEDEIWEWIRDSVRRWEASVDGEIVIPTSGGYDSRILNWMVGDKERIRSFTYGITSPQSASSEVVYAQELSRRLGTSWQQVELGAYHNYLDEWYALYGISTHAHGMYHFEFFNAIKALLPPETRKVPMLSGHFGDDWAGRFAPLVSSPEELPLLGLTHGMNADSSQCRVREDSVARMKYWQEHRERLEDPRLRVIEVLRHKQVLLSYLFRVPEKLGYAPWCPFLDLRLAAAMLNLPPNRRKNRGWQQDFFRKNGIMVEGLCRPKRLPNTLNMQALERVPPPPLDREILSEVVVPDYVDWINKYIHRTPWNSLQEAVMSIRGMGRLWHVFTHRIPRPDRLSAYLAYLVLYPIERLLRSRV
;
A
#
# COMPACT_ATOMS: atom_id res chain seq x y z
N MET A 1 17.58 5.42 -30.78
CA MET A 1 17.21 4.96 -29.41
C MET A 1 16.37 6.02 -28.73
N THR A 2 15.34 5.63 -27.96
CA THR A 2 14.42 6.55 -27.26
C THR A 2 14.22 6.12 -25.82
N VAL A 3 14.40 7.03 -24.85
CA VAL A 3 14.03 6.77 -23.44
C VAL A 3 12.51 6.85 -23.33
N LEU A 4 11.87 5.77 -22.87
CA LEU A 4 10.42 5.69 -22.70
C LEU A 4 9.97 6.16 -21.32
N PHE A 5 10.74 5.83 -20.28
CA PHE A 5 10.41 6.16 -18.90
C PHE A 5 11.65 6.03 -18.00
N GLU A 6 11.74 6.87 -16.97
CA GLU A 6 12.75 6.79 -15.90
C GLU A 6 12.03 6.69 -14.55
N SER A 7 12.35 5.65 -13.78
CA SER A 7 11.82 5.47 -12.44
C SER A 7 12.62 6.29 -11.43
N ASP A 8 11.91 6.87 -10.46
CA ASP A 8 12.55 7.55 -9.34
C ASP A 8 13.19 6.57 -8.34
N TRP A 9 13.71 7.13 -7.24
CA TRP A 9 14.45 6.41 -6.21
C TRP A 9 13.65 5.34 -5.44
N VAL A 10 12.31 5.36 -5.50
CA VAL A 10 11.43 4.33 -4.93
C VAL A 10 10.54 3.64 -5.98
N ALA A 11 10.62 4.05 -7.25
CA ALA A 11 9.70 3.73 -8.33
C ALA A 11 8.25 4.19 -8.06
N SER A 12 8.06 5.43 -7.56
CA SER A 12 6.76 5.91 -7.04
C SER A 12 5.59 5.72 -8.02
N SER A 13 5.90 5.78 -9.32
CA SER A 13 4.99 5.49 -10.42
C SER A 13 5.40 4.18 -11.12
N PRO A 14 4.70 3.05 -10.85
CA PRO A 14 5.00 1.78 -11.51
C PRO A 14 4.90 1.88 -13.03
N TYR A 15 5.86 1.27 -13.73
CA TYR A 15 5.88 1.22 -15.19
C TYR A 15 6.13 -0.21 -15.63
N PHE A 16 5.37 -0.69 -16.60
CA PHE A 16 5.38 -2.07 -17.05
C PHE A 16 5.86 -2.15 -18.48
N TYR A 17 6.49 -3.26 -18.83
CA TYR A 17 6.96 -3.48 -20.19
C TYR A 17 6.92 -4.97 -20.58
N ASN A 18 6.78 -5.23 -21.87
CA ASN A 18 6.74 -6.56 -22.45
C ASN A 18 7.91 -6.75 -23.41
N ASN A 19 8.84 -7.64 -23.08
CA ASN A 19 10.04 -7.88 -23.89
C ASN A 19 9.75 -8.51 -25.25
N ARG A 20 8.67 -9.29 -25.36
CA ARG A 20 8.27 -9.96 -26.60
C ARG A 20 7.57 -9.02 -27.57
N THR A 21 6.65 -8.18 -27.07
CA THR A 21 5.83 -7.30 -27.93
C THR A 21 6.36 -5.87 -28.07
N GLY A 22 7.31 -5.46 -27.22
CA GLY A 22 7.85 -4.09 -27.19
C GLY A 22 6.87 -3.05 -26.62
N LYS A 23 5.71 -3.48 -26.12
CA LYS A 23 4.75 -2.62 -25.42
C LYS A 23 5.30 -2.19 -24.07
N ALA A 24 5.02 -0.96 -23.67
CA ALA A 24 5.37 -0.43 -22.37
C ALA A 24 4.40 0.68 -21.96
N GLY A 25 4.10 0.79 -20.67
CA GLY A 25 3.14 1.77 -20.17
C GLY A 25 2.92 1.71 -18.66
N PRO A 26 2.18 2.68 -18.09
CA PRO A 26 1.93 2.76 -16.64
C PRO A 26 0.90 1.73 -16.13
N PHE A 27 0.14 1.10 -17.02
CA PHE A 27 -0.88 0.10 -16.68
C PHE A 27 -0.49 -1.27 -17.25
N ILE A 28 -0.47 -2.28 -16.38
CA ILE A 28 -0.05 -3.63 -16.77
C ILE A 28 -0.98 -4.26 -17.81
N ASN A 29 -2.29 -3.97 -17.73
CA ASN A 29 -3.29 -4.51 -18.66
C ASN A 29 -3.06 -4.10 -20.11
N ASP A 30 -2.43 -2.94 -20.35
CA ASP A 30 -2.11 -2.46 -21.71
C ASP A 30 -0.88 -3.16 -22.31
N VAL A 31 -0.08 -3.80 -21.46
CA VAL A 31 1.23 -4.38 -21.78
C VAL A 31 1.16 -5.91 -21.91
N VAL A 32 0.20 -6.54 -21.23
CA VAL A 32 -0.10 -7.97 -21.35
C VAL A 32 -0.58 -8.29 -22.77
N ASP A 33 -0.06 -9.38 -23.31
CA ASP A 33 -0.47 -9.93 -24.61
C ASP A 33 -1.44 -11.10 -24.39
N CYS A 34 -2.73 -10.79 -24.25
CA CYS A 34 -3.76 -11.78 -23.92
C CYS A 34 -3.91 -12.89 -24.97
N ALA A 35 -3.58 -12.62 -26.24
CA ALA A 35 -3.68 -13.60 -27.32
C ALA A 35 -2.61 -14.71 -27.24
N ASN A 36 -1.47 -14.41 -26.59
CA ASN A 36 -0.37 -15.36 -26.39
C ASN A 36 0.03 -15.37 -24.91
N LEU A 37 -0.97 -15.42 -24.03
CA LEU A 37 -0.80 -15.34 -22.59
C LEU A 37 -0.14 -16.61 -22.05
N GLU A 38 1.05 -16.47 -21.48
CA GLU A 38 1.78 -17.53 -20.79
C GLU A 38 2.03 -17.13 -19.33
N ILE A 39 1.84 -18.08 -18.42
CA ILE A 39 2.07 -17.86 -16.99
C ILE A 39 3.56 -18.01 -16.67
N ASP A 40 4.09 -17.05 -15.93
CA ASP A 40 5.38 -17.18 -15.26
C ASP A 40 5.15 -17.79 -13.87
N HIS A 41 5.53 -19.05 -13.68
CA HIS A 41 5.28 -19.77 -12.42
C HIS A 41 6.06 -19.20 -11.23
N GLN A 42 7.26 -18.66 -11.47
CA GLN A 42 8.06 -18.02 -10.42
C GLN A 42 7.43 -16.68 -10.04
N GLY A 43 7.04 -15.88 -11.03
CA GLY A 43 6.32 -14.63 -10.84
C GLY A 43 4.97 -14.81 -10.15
N LEU A 44 4.22 -15.87 -10.48
CA LEU A 44 2.98 -16.22 -9.80
C LEU A 44 3.21 -16.59 -8.34
N ARG A 45 4.24 -17.40 -8.04
CA ARG A 45 4.56 -17.80 -6.66
C ARG A 45 4.92 -16.59 -5.80
N ASP A 46 5.79 -15.71 -6.31
CA ASP A 46 6.14 -14.45 -5.64
C ASP A 46 4.90 -13.55 -5.49
N TYR A 47 4.08 -13.42 -6.52
CA TYR A 47 2.83 -12.68 -6.43
C TYR A 47 1.87 -13.27 -5.37
N MET A 48 1.79 -14.59 -5.20
CA MET A 48 0.97 -15.19 -4.15
C MET A 48 1.52 -14.91 -2.75
N ASP A 49 2.84 -14.96 -2.56
CA ASP A 49 3.49 -14.70 -1.27
C ASP A 49 3.35 -13.24 -0.81
N PHE A 50 3.45 -12.30 -1.76
CA PHE A 50 3.41 -10.86 -1.50
C PHE A 50 2.02 -10.23 -1.69
N GLY A 51 1.23 -10.82 -2.59
CA GLY A 51 -0.03 -10.27 -3.09
C GLY A 51 0.15 -9.13 -4.10
N TYR A 52 1.36 -8.86 -4.58
CA TYR A 52 1.64 -7.86 -5.63
C TYR A 52 2.94 -8.23 -6.34
N CYS A 53 3.17 -7.65 -7.52
CA CYS A 53 4.38 -7.89 -8.30
C CYS A 53 5.61 -7.33 -7.58
N VAL A 54 6.66 -8.15 -7.46
CA VAL A 54 7.92 -7.83 -6.77
C VAL A 54 9.11 -8.28 -7.62
N PHE A 55 10.33 -7.89 -7.23
CA PHE A 55 11.58 -8.32 -7.89
C PHE A 55 11.68 -8.05 -9.41
N GLY A 56 10.84 -7.16 -9.95
CA GLY A 56 10.84 -6.77 -11.35
C GLY A 56 10.15 -7.74 -12.31
N HIS A 57 9.51 -8.81 -11.82
CA HIS A 57 8.72 -9.72 -12.64
C HIS A 57 7.23 -9.71 -12.27
N THR A 58 6.42 -10.40 -13.06
CA THR A 58 4.97 -10.51 -12.88
C THR A 58 4.51 -11.95 -13.08
N PRO A 59 3.28 -12.33 -12.70
CA PRO A 59 2.69 -13.63 -13.05
C PRO A 59 2.59 -13.94 -14.55
N VAL A 60 2.89 -12.99 -15.44
CA VAL A 60 2.82 -13.15 -16.90
C VAL A 60 4.23 -13.16 -17.49
N ARG A 61 4.52 -14.18 -18.29
CA ARG A 61 5.80 -14.31 -18.99
C ARG A 61 6.05 -13.09 -19.89
N ASP A 62 7.31 -12.67 -19.96
CA ASP A 62 7.80 -11.51 -20.70
C ASP A 62 7.28 -10.15 -20.23
N VAL A 63 6.36 -10.10 -19.26
CA VAL A 63 5.84 -8.86 -18.66
C VAL A 63 6.57 -8.58 -17.36
N HIS A 64 7.16 -7.39 -17.28
CA HIS A 64 8.06 -6.99 -16.21
C HIS A 64 7.64 -5.65 -15.61
N VAL A 65 8.07 -5.42 -14.36
CA VAL A 65 7.94 -4.13 -13.68
C VAL A 65 9.29 -3.44 -13.74
N LEU A 66 9.33 -2.19 -14.22
CA LEU A 66 10.53 -1.38 -14.21
C LEU A 66 10.93 -1.10 -12.75
N PRO A 67 12.11 -1.52 -12.31
CA PRO A 67 12.53 -1.29 -10.93
C PRO A 67 12.90 0.17 -10.69
N HIS A 68 13.09 0.57 -9.44
CA HIS A 68 13.56 1.92 -9.08
C HIS A 68 14.92 2.27 -9.70
N SER A 69 15.25 3.56 -9.75
CA SER A 69 16.53 4.08 -10.25
C SER A 69 16.93 3.44 -11.58
N SER A 70 16.01 3.35 -12.53
CA SER A 70 16.22 2.65 -13.80
C SER A 70 15.54 3.39 -14.95
N ARG A 71 16.09 3.28 -16.15
CA ARG A 71 15.49 3.80 -17.38
C ARG A 71 15.13 2.68 -18.34
N LEU A 72 13.95 2.78 -18.95
CA LEU A 72 13.52 1.90 -20.03
C LEU A 72 13.79 2.58 -21.37
N ILE A 73 14.57 1.93 -22.23
CA ILE A 73 14.98 2.44 -23.53
C ILE A 73 14.41 1.55 -24.62
N ARG A 74 13.84 2.16 -25.67
CA ARG A 74 13.54 1.49 -26.93
C ARG A 74 14.71 1.66 -27.90
N LEU A 75 15.27 0.55 -28.34
CA LEU A 75 16.33 0.51 -29.35
C LEU A 75 15.72 0.67 -30.76
N ASP A 76 16.58 0.92 -31.76
CA ASP A 76 16.13 1.23 -33.13
C ASP A 76 15.50 0.01 -33.83
N ASP A 77 15.81 -1.20 -33.37
CA ASP A 77 15.19 -2.46 -33.80
C ASP A 77 13.84 -2.74 -33.10
N GLY A 78 13.38 -1.83 -32.23
CA GLY A 78 12.13 -1.95 -31.47
C GLY A 78 12.26 -2.71 -30.15
N THR A 79 13.41 -3.32 -29.85
CA THR A 79 13.63 -4.04 -28.60
C THR A 79 13.70 -3.09 -27.40
N LEU A 80 13.34 -3.62 -26.22
CA LEU A 80 13.39 -2.88 -24.97
C LEU A 80 14.62 -3.25 -24.15
N ARG A 81 15.27 -2.24 -23.57
CA ARG A 81 16.43 -2.40 -22.70
C ARG A 81 16.22 -1.62 -21.42
N VAL A 82 16.41 -2.28 -20.29
CA VAL A 82 16.49 -1.62 -18.98
C VAL A 82 17.93 -1.28 -18.69
N GLU A 83 18.17 -0.04 -18.28
CA GLU A 83 19.46 0.41 -17.79
C GLU A 83 19.33 0.89 -16.35
N ARG A 84 20.19 0.36 -15.48
CA ARG A 84 20.25 0.74 -14.07
C ARG A 84 21.03 2.03 -13.90
N MET A 85 20.45 2.96 -13.17
CA MET A 85 21.07 4.23 -12.80
C MET A 85 21.70 4.12 -11.42
N GLU A 86 22.50 5.11 -11.06
CA GLU A 86 23.03 5.25 -9.70
C GLU A 86 21.87 5.38 -8.69
N ASP A 87 22.00 4.70 -7.55
CA ASP A 87 21.01 4.77 -6.49
C ASP A 87 21.19 6.06 -5.67
N ALA A 88 20.49 7.12 -6.08
CA ALA A 88 20.51 8.41 -5.42
C ALA A 88 20.14 8.36 -3.92
N ALA A 89 19.41 7.32 -3.49
CA ALA A 89 19.01 7.20 -2.09
C ALA A 89 20.18 6.85 -1.17
N VAL A 90 21.10 6.00 -1.64
CA VAL A 90 22.33 5.67 -0.92
C VAL A 90 23.17 6.93 -0.73
N LYS A 91 23.39 7.67 -1.83
CA LYS A 91 24.14 8.93 -1.80
C LYS A 91 23.49 9.97 -0.88
N ALA A 92 22.16 10.13 -0.93
CA ALA A 92 21.45 11.06 -0.07
C ALA A 92 21.59 10.72 1.42
N LEU A 93 21.63 9.43 1.80
CA LEU A 93 21.85 9.02 3.18
C LEU A 93 23.25 9.37 3.70
N ASP A 94 24.25 9.49 2.83
CA ASP A 94 25.61 9.89 3.22
C ASP A 94 25.77 11.42 3.29
N GLU A 95 25.03 12.15 2.45
CA GLU A 95 25.18 13.62 2.30
C GLU A 95 24.20 14.44 3.16
N MET A 96 23.02 13.91 3.48
CA MET A 96 21.97 14.69 4.15
C MET A 96 22.08 14.64 5.67
N ALA A 97 22.39 15.78 6.30
CA ALA A 97 22.32 15.94 7.74
C ALA A 97 21.58 17.24 8.07
N LEU A 98 20.41 17.13 8.71
CA LEU A 98 19.62 18.26 9.19
C LEU A 98 19.25 18.03 10.65
N SER A 99 19.11 19.11 11.41
CA SER A 99 18.50 19.10 12.75
C SER A 99 16.99 18.88 12.67
N GLU A 100 16.37 18.52 13.81
CA GLU A 100 14.91 18.36 13.90
C GLU A 100 14.17 19.64 13.50
N ASP A 101 14.68 20.81 13.92
CA ASP A 101 14.07 22.10 13.58
C ASP A 101 14.14 22.36 12.08
N GLU A 102 15.29 22.17 11.44
CA GLU A 102 15.44 22.33 9.99
C GLU A 102 14.52 21.39 9.19
N ILE A 103 14.31 20.15 9.66
CA ILE A 103 13.35 19.22 9.04
C ILE A 103 11.92 19.77 9.15
N TRP A 104 11.52 20.30 10.31
CA TRP A 104 10.19 20.89 10.48
C TRP A 104 9.99 22.13 9.61
N GLU A 105 11.01 22.97 9.48
CA GLU A 105 11.00 24.12 8.59
C GLU A 105 10.86 23.69 7.12
N TRP A 106 11.63 22.68 6.70
CA TRP A 106 11.53 22.13 5.35
C TRP A 106 10.13 21.62 5.03
N ILE A 107 9.54 20.82 5.92
CA ILE A 107 8.18 20.28 5.73
C ILE A 107 7.18 21.43 5.62
N ARG A 108 7.25 22.41 6.55
CA ARG A 108 6.37 23.58 6.55
C ARG A 108 6.48 24.37 5.25
N ASP A 109 7.70 24.67 4.82
CA ASP A 109 7.93 25.52 3.65
C ASP A 109 7.57 24.79 2.35
N SER A 110 7.73 23.46 2.31
CA SER A 110 7.28 22.64 1.18
C SER A 110 5.75 22.60 1.10
N VAL A 111 5.06 22.39 2.22
CA VAL A 111 3.59 22.40 2.27
C VAL A 111 3.04 23.78 1.90
N ARG A 112 3.60 24.86 2.43
CA ARG A 112 3.14 26.24 2.15
C ARG A 112 3.38 26.66 0.71
N ARG A 113 4.51 26.27 0.11
CA ARG A 113 4.76 26.51 -1.32
C ARG A 113 3.74 25.79 -2.20
N TRP A 114 3.41 24.54 -1.86
CA TRP A 114 2.38 23.78 -2.57
C TRP A 114 0.98 24.38 -2.37
N GLU A 115 0.63 24.75 -1.13
CA GLU A 115 -0.64 25.42 -0.79
C GLU A 115 -0.84 26.72 -1.58
N ALA A 116 0.23 27.49 -1.78
CA ALA A 116 0.21 28.72 -2.57
C ALA A 116 0.13 28.47 -4.09
N SER A 117 0.45 27.25 -4.57
CA SER A 117 0.36 26.89 -5.99
C SER A 117 -0.98 26.26 -6.38
N VAL A 118 -1.91 26.11 -5.43
CA VAL A 118 -3.24 25.55 -5.67
C VAL A 118 -4.32 26.52 -5.17
N ASP A 119 -5.43 26.59 -5.90
CA ASP A 119 -6.60 27.38 -5.52
C ASP A 119 -7.64 26.50 -4.81
N GLY A 120 -8.57 27.11 -4.06
CA GLY A 120 -9.75 26.43 -3.52
C GLY A 120 -9.49 25.57 -2.29
N GLU A 121 -10.43 24.65 -2.03
CA GLU A 121 -10.41 23.74 -0.89
C GLU A 121 -9.28 22.69 -1.03
N ILE A 122 -8.67 22.33 0.10
CA ILE A 122 -7.61 21.33 0.20
C ILE A 122 -8.17 20.12 0.93
N VAL A 123 -8.31 19.01 0.22
CA VAL A 123 -8.74 17.74 0.81
C VAL A 123 -7.57 17.08 1.51
N ILE A 124 -7.76 16.72 2.79
CA ILE A 124 -6.78 15.96 3.55
C ILE A 124 -7.47 14.72 4.15
N PRO A 125 -7.18 13.51 3.65
CA PRO A 125 -7.53 12.28 4.36
C PRO A 125 -6.85 12.27 5.73
N THR A 126 -7.60 12.70 6.75
CA THR A 126 -7.06 12.95 8.08
C THR A 126 -7.30 11.71 8.90
N SER A 127 -6.21 11.02 9.21
CA SER A 127 -6.22 9.89 10.11
C SER A 127 -5.86 10.35 11.52
N GLY A 128 -6.00 9.48 12.50
CA GLY A 128 -5.42 9.68 13.84
C GLY A 128 -3.89 9.56 13.86
N GLY A 129 -3.29 9.14 12.73
CA GLY A 129 -1.85 9.02 12.52
C GLY A 129 -1.08 10.33 12.61
N TYR A 130 0.25 10.21 12.59
CA TYR A 130 1.16 11.33 12.82
C TYR A 130 1.33 12.19 11.56
N ASP A 131 1.36 11.55 10.39
CA ASP A 131 1.68 12.24 9.15
C ASP A 131 0.58 13.20 8.69
N SER A 132 -0.67 12.72 8.62
CA SER A 132 -1.82 13.55 8.27
C SER A 132 -2.03 14.69 9.29
N ARG A 133 -1.69 14.45 10.57
CA ARG A 133 -1.70 15.47 11.63
C ARG A 133 -0.66 16.56 11.40
N ILE A 134 0.57 16.19 11.02
CA ILE A 134 1.60 17.15 10.60
C ILE A 134 1.07 18.01 9.46
N LEU A 135 0.48 17.39 8.43
CA LEU A 135 0.01 18.12 7.25
C LEU A 135 -1.12 19.10 7.56
N ASN A 136 -2.12 18.69 8.35
CA ASN A 136 -3.15 19.60 8.84
C ASN A 136 -2.56 20.78 9.61
N TRP A 137 -1.48 20.57 10.37
CA TRP A 137 -0.79 21.65 11.08
C TRP A 137 0.00 22.58 10.14
N MET A 138 0.63 22.05 9.10
CA MET A 138 1.56 22.79 8.24
C MET A 138 0.89 23.71 7.21
N VAL A 139 -0.31 23.37 6.74
CA VAL A 139 -1.14 24.23 5.87
C VAL A 139 -1.40 25.57 6.58
N GLY A 140 -1.15 26.71 5.95
CA GLY A 140 -1.31 28.02 6.55
C GLY A 140 -2.76 28.37 6.84
N ASP A 141 -3.62 28.22 5.84
CA ASP A 141 -5.03 28.57 5.91
C ASP A 141 -5.88 27.34 6.27
N LYS A 142 -6.33 27.30 7.53
CA LYS A 142 -7.15 26.19 8.06
C LYS A 142 -8.55 26.16 7.48
N GLU A 143 -9.09 27.28 7.01
CA GLU A 143 -10.46 27.37 6.49
C GLU A 143 -10.59 26.64 5.15
N ARG A 144 -9.48 26.57 4.39
CA ARG A 144 -9.38 25.80 3.14
C ARG A 144 -9.37 24.29 3.36
N ILE A 145 -9.08 23.80 4.57
CA ILE A 145 -8.95 22.37 4.82
C ILE A 145 -10.33 21.70 4.88
N ARG A 146 -10.48 20.61 4.12
CA ARG A 146 -11.59 19.66 4.19
C ARG A 146 -11.04 18.29 4.57
N SER A 147 -11.27 17.89 5.81
CA SER A 147 -10.72 16.69 6.40
C SER A 147 -11.74 15.56 6.44
N PHE A 148 -11.33 14.37 5.97
CA PHE A 148 -12.20 13.20 5.95
C PHE A 148 -11.53 12.00 6.58
N THR A 149 -12.31 11.18 7.28
CA THR A 149 -11.82 9.98 7.96
C THR A 149 -12.83 8.85 7.87
N TYR A 150 -12.37 7.62 7.62
CA TYR A 150 -13.18 6.42 7.79
C TYR A 150 -12.73 5.62 9.00
N GLY A 151 -13.65 4.86 9.60
CA GLY A 151 -13.36 3.99 10.73
C GLY A 151 -13.22 2.54 10.32
N ILE A 152 -12.32 1.80 10.98
CA ILE A 152 -12.08 0.37 10.68
C ILE A 152 -12.72 -0.61 11.68
N THR A 153 -13.44 -0.10 12.67
CA THR A 153 -14.03 -0.87 13.78
C THR A 153 -15.55 -0.94 13.64
N SER A 154 -16.23 -1.69 14.52
CA SER A 154 -17.70 -1.65 14.64
C SER A 154 -18.09 -1.17 16.04
N PRO A 155 -18.87 -0.07 16.17
CA PRO A 155 -19.22 0.88 15.11
C PRO A 155 -17.98 1.63 14.58
N GLN A 156 -18.03 2.13 13.34
CA GLN A 156 -16.88 2.81 12.72
C GLN A 156 -16.53 4.13 13.41
N SER A 157 -17.53 4.83 13.95
CA SER A 157 -17.34 6.07 14.72
C SER A 157 -16.51 5.88 16.00
N ALA A 158 -16.41 4.65 16.51
CA ALA A 158 -15.59 4.33 17.68
C ALA A 158 -14.12 4.04 17.34
N SER A 159 -13.74 4.09 16.05
CA SER A 159 -12.36 3.86 15.63
C SER A 159 -11.44 4.95 16.16
N SER A 160 -10.24 4.57 16.62
CA SER A 160 -9.25 5.54 17.11
C SER A 160 -8.93 6.61 16.08
N GLU A 161 -8.85 6.23 14.80
CA GLU A 161 -8.59 7.16 13.70
C GLU A 161 -9.64 8.27 13.62
N VAL A 162 -10.92 7.90 13.72
CA VAL A 162 -12.07 8.84 13.69
C VAL A 162 -12.05 9.76 14.90
N VAL A 163 -11.91 9.19 16.11
CA VAL A 163 -11.91 9.96 17.35
C VAL A 163 -10.75 10.96 17.39
N TYR A 164 -9.56 10.54 16.96
CA TYR A 164 -8.38 11.41 16.94
C TYR A 164 -8.47 12.48 15.85
N ALA A 165 -8.93 12.15 14.65
CA ALA A 165 -9.09 13.11 13.57
C ALA A 165 -10.15 14.18 13.88
N GLN A 166 -11.25 13.79 14.52
CA GLN A 166 -12.29 14.72 14.98
C GLN A 166 -11.73 15.71 16.01
N GLU A 167 -11.02 15.23 17.02
CA GLU A 167 -10.42 16.10 18.05
C GLU A 167 -9.33 17.01 17.47
N LEU A 168 -8.50 16.50 16.56
CA LEU A 168 -7.51 17.32 15.86
C LEU A 168 -8.19 18.46 15.10
N SER A 169 -9.23 18.13 14.32
CA SER A 169 -9.94 19.13 13.52
C SER A 169 -10.60 20.20 14.38
N ARG A 170 -11.17 19.80 15.53
CA ARG A 170 -11.71 20.73 16.53
C ARG A 170 -10.65 21.70 17.06
N ARG A 171 -9.42 21.24 17.31
CA ARG A 171 -8.31 22.11 17.78
C ARG A 171 -7.81 23.07 16.73
N LEU A 172 -7.80 22.62 15.48
CA LEU A 172 -7.28 23.40 14.35
C LEU A 172 -8.34 24.30 13.71
N GLY A 173 -9.61 24.13 14.04
CA GLY A 173 -10.71 24.85 13.40
C GLY A 173 -10.94 24.43 11.94
N THR A 174 -10.60 23.20 11.57
CA THR A 174 -10.78 22.68 10.21
C THR A 174 -12.14 22.02 10.03
N SER A 175 -12.68 22.05 8.82
CA SER A 175 -13.91 21.32 8.49
C SER A 175 -13.63 19.82 8.42
N TRP A 176 -14.38 19.00 9.17
CA TRP A 176 -14.17 17.56 9.26
C TRP A 176 -15.46 16.77 9.14
N GLN A 177 -15.40 15.65 8.42
CA GLN A 177 -16.49 14.71 8.31
C GLN A 177 -16.02 13.25 8.31
N GLN A 178 -16.77 12.38 8.99
CA GLN A 178 -16.58 10.94 8.89
C GLN A 178 -17.25 10.40 7.61
N VAL A 179 -16.57 9.47 6.93
CA VAL A 179 -17.12 8.67 5.84
C VAL A 179 -17.28 7.23 6.31
N GLU A 180 -18.48 6.68 6.19
CA GLU A 180 -18.73 5.26 6.47
C GLU A 180 -18.43 4.41 5.23
N LEU A 181 -17.76 3.28 5.44
CA LEU A 181 -17.39 2.35 4.39
C LEU A 181 -18.06 0.98 4.57
N GLY A 182 -17.99 0.13 3.56
CA GLY A 182 -18.38 -1.28 3.67
C GLY A 182 -19.01 -1.84 2.41
N ALA A 183 -19.17 -1.06 1.34
CA ALA A 183 -19.64 -1.53 0.06
C ALA A 183 -18.52 -1.58 -1.00
N TYR A 184 -17.26 -1.52 -0.59
CA TYR A 184 -16.14 -1.42 -1.53
C TYR A 184 -15.90 -2.64 -2.41
N HIS A 185 -16.50 -3.81 -2.14
CA HIS A 185 -16.47 -4.94 -3.09
C HIS A 185 -17.18 -4.63 -4.42
N ASN A 186 -18.04 -3.60 -4.47
CA ASN A 186 -18.62 -3.10 -5.71
C ASN A 186 -17.58 -2.54 -6.69
N TYR A 187 -16.34 -2.28 -6.25
CA TYR A 187 -15.26 -1.72 -7.07
C TYR A 187 -14.22 -2.77 -7.51
N LEU A 188 -14.53 -4.07 -7.43
CA LEU A 188 -13.61 -5.15 -7.83
C LEU A 188 -13.21 -5.02 -9.31
N ASP A 189 -14.17 -4.75 -10.19
CA ASP A 189 -13.93 -4.60 -11.62
C ASP A 189 -13.14 -3.32 -11.92
N GLU A 190 -13.46 -2.18 -11.30
CA GLU A 190 -12.72 -0.93 -11.46
C GLU A 190 -11.29 -1.02 -10.95
N TRP A 191 -11.09 -1.77 -9.86
CA TRP A 191 -9.77 -2.09 -9.33
C TRP A 191 -8.98 -2.93 -10.32
N TYR A 192 -9.55 -4.03 -10.82
CA TYR A 192 -8.89 -4.87 -11.80
C TYR A 192 -8.59 -4.11 -13.10
N ALA A 193 -9.48 -3.25 -13.56
CA ALA A 193 -9.24 -2.42 -14.74
C ALA A 193 -8.03 -1.49 -14.55
N LEU A 194 -7.81 -0.97 -13.34
CA LEU A 194 -6.72 -0.04 -13.04
C LEU A 194 -5.37 -0.74 -12.74
N TYR A 195 -5.40 -1.90 -12.09
CA TYR A 195 -4.19 -2.58 -11.61
C TYR A 195 -3.91 -3.93 -12.24
N GLY A 196 -4.92 -4.59 -12.81
CA GLY A 196 -4.79 -5.95 -13.31
C GLY A 196 -4.17 -6.86 -12.26
N ILE A 197 -3.15 -7.62 -12.70
CA ILE A 197 -2.35 -8.52 -11.88
C ILE A 197 -1.12 -7.87 -11.23
N SER A 198 -1.03 -6.52 -11.19
CA SER A 198 0.08 -5.86 -10.51
C SER A 198 -0.05 -5.91 -8.98
N THR A 199 -1.27 -5.99 -8.45
CA THR A 199 -1.57 -6.06 -7.00
C THR A 199 -2.90 -6.78 -6.74
N HIS A 200 -3.01 -7.39 -5.57
CA HIS A 200 -4.23 -7.97 -5.02
C HIS A 200 -5.36 -6.93 -4.93
N ALA A 201 -6.60 -7.41 -4.90
CA ALA A 201 -7.81 -6.60 -4.89
C ALA A 201 -8.24 -6.12 -3.50
N HIS A 202 -7.42 -5.33 -2.80
CA HIS A 202 -7.76 -4.86 -1.43
C HIS A 202 -8.03 -3.37 -1.30
N GLY A 203 -7.33 -2.52 -2.07
CA GLY A 203 -7.40 -1.06 -1.89
C GLY A 203 -8.71 -0.43 -2.40
N MET A 204 -9.72 -1.24 -2.72
CA MET A 204 -11.02 -0.78 -3.23
C MET A 204 -11.74 0.17 -2.28
N TYR A 205 -11.46 0.09 -0.98
CA TYR A 205 -11.99 1.03 0.00
C TYR A 205 -11.58 2.48 -0.31
N HIS A 206 -10.48 2.73 -1.04
CA HIS A 206 -10.13 4.07 -1.53
C HIS A 206 -11.13 4.57 -2.58
N PHE A 207 -11.65 3.69 -3.47
CA PHE A 207 -12.68 4.10 -4.42
C PHE A 207 -13.95 4.54 -3.69
N GLU A 208 -14.43 3.71 -2.75
CA GLU A 208 -15.61 4.05 -1.94
C GLU A 208 -15.40 5.36 -1.17
N PHE A 209 -14.26 5.51 -0.50
CA PHE A 209 -13.93 6.68 0.29
C PHE A 209 -13.88 7.97 -0.54
N PHE A 210 -13.15 7.97 -1.66
CA PHE A 210 -12.99 9.18 -2.48
C PHE A 210 -14.23 9.50 -3.32
N ASN A 211 -15.04 8.51 -3.70
CA ASN A 211 -16.36 8.77 -4.30
C ASN A 211 -17.31 9.42 -3.28
N ALA A 212 -17.31 8.94 -2.04
CA ALA A 212 -18.11 9.54 -0.98
C ALA A 212 -17.69 11.00 -0.71
N ILE A 213 -16.37 11.28 -0.65
CA ILE A 213 -15.86 12.66 -0.53
C ILE A 213 -16.31 13.50 -1.72
N LYS A 214 -16.16 12.99 -2.94
CA LYS A 214 -16.51 13.72 -4.16
C LYS A 214 -17.99 14.12 -4.19
N ALA A 215 -18.88 13.30 -3.65
CA ALA A 215 -20.30 13.60 -3.54
C ALA A 215 -20.62 14.71 -2.52
N LEU A 216 -19.70 15.02 -1.60
CA LEU A 216 -19.84 16.06 -0.57
C LEU A 216 -19.23 17.39 -1.01
N LEU A 217 -18.33 17.37 -2.00
CA LEU A 217 -17.69 18.57 -2.53
C LEU A 217 -18.56 19.20 -3.64
N PRO A 218 -18.49 20.54 -3.82
CA PRO A 218 -19.12 21.18 -4.96
C PRO A 218 -18.66 20.57 -6.29
N PRO A 219 -19.51 20.54 -7.33
CA PRO A 219 -19.09 20.12 -8.66
C PRO A 219 -18.00 21.06 -9.17
N GLU A 220 -16.76 20.59 -9.24
CA GLU A 220 -15.64 21.34 -9.79
C GLU A 220 -15.28 20.88 -11.20
N THR A 221 -14.86 21.83 -12.04
CA THR A 221 -14.31 21.55 -13.38
C THR A 221 -12.81 21.24 -13.33
N ARG A 222 -12.15 21.51 -12.20
CA ARG A 222 -10.71 21.29 -11.98
C ARG A 222 -10.48 20.09 -11.08
N LYS A 223 -9.24 19.59 -11.07
CA LYS A 223 -8.83 18.55 -10.11
C LYS A 223 -8.80 19.14 -8.70
N VAL A 224 -9.35 18.41 -7.74
CA VAL A 224 -9.39 18.82 -6.33
C VAL A 224 -8.00 18.65 -5.70
N PRO A 225 -7.36 19.72 -5.17
CA PRO A 225 -6.10 19.61 -4.46
C PRO A 225 -6.20 18.66 -3.28
N MET A 226 -5.30 17.68 -3.19
CA MET A 226 -5.30 16.71 -2.11
C MET A 226 -3.91 16.59 -1.49
N LEU A 227 -3.83 16.75 -0.17
CA LEU A 227 -2.60 16.59 0.58
C LEU A 227 -2.58 15.22 1.25
N SER A 228 -1.51 14.47 1.03
CA SER A 228 -1.38 13.09 1.50
C SER A 228 -0.20 12.89 2.44
N GLY A 229 -0.48 12.26 3.59
CA GLY A 229 0.51 11.94 4.62
C GLY A 229 1.23 10.60 4.43
N HIS A 230 1.01 9.89 3.33
CA HIS A 230 1.67 8.60 3.15
C HIS A 230 3.21 8.72 3.21
N PHE A 231 3.87 7.64 3.59
CA PHE A 231 5.33 7.50 3.73
C PHE A 231 6.00 8.25 4.90
N GLY A 232 5.36 9.25 5.51
CA GLY A 232 5.98 10.03 6.61
C GLY A 232 6.41 9.14 7.79
N ASP A 233 5.53 8.23 8.21
CA ASP A 233 5.78 7.29 9.30
C ASP A 233 6.92 6.32 8.99
N ASP A 234 7.12 5.96 7.73
CA ASP A 234 8.18 5.04 7.31
C ASP A 234 9.55 5.66 7.61
N TRP A 235 9.75 6.93 7.27
CA TRP A 235 11.00 7.66 7.53
C TRP A 235 11.20 8.02 9.00
N ALA A 236 10.11 8.39 9.68
CA ALA A 236 10.16 9.00 11.02
C ALA A 236 10.59 8.06 12.16
N GLY A 237 10.70 6.76 11.90
CA GLY A 237 11.15 5.77 12.90
C GLY A 237 10.44 4.43 12.87
N ARG A 238 9.79 4.07 11.76
CA ARG A 238 9.23 2.72 11.60
C ARG A 238 10.34 1.67 11.63
N PHE A 239 10.04 0.54 12.27
CA PHE A 239 10.91 -0.62 12.27
C PHE A 239 10.82 -1.37 10.94
N ALA A 240 11.97 -1.62 10.30
CA ALA A 240 12.10 -2.58 9.22
C ALA A 240 12.72 -3.89 9.77
N PRO A 241 12.16 -5.07 9.46
CA PRO A 241 12.66 -6.34 9.96
C PRO A 241 14.07 -6.62 9.45
N LEU A 242 14.85 -7.39 10.22
CA LEU A 242 16.11 -7.93 9.71
C LEU A 242 15.78 -9.10 8.77
N VAL A 243 16.51 -9.20 7.67
CA VAL A 243 16.40 -10.28 6.70
C VAL A 243 17.78 -10.88 6.56
N SER A 244 17.89 -12.17 6.80
CA SER A 244 19.15 -12.92 6.82
C SER A 244 19.26 -13.96 5.71
N SER A 245 18.16 -14.19 4.97
CA SER A 245 18.10 -15.15 3.87
C SER A 245 17.09 -14.70 2.80
N PRO A 246 17.18 -15.24 1.56
CA PRO A 246 16.21 -14.93 0.50
C PRO A 246 14.77 -15.35 0.85
N GLU A 247 14.58 -16.37 1.67
CA GLU A 247 13.27 -16.83 2.14
C GLU A 247 12.60 -15.84 3.10
N GLU A 248 13.40 -14.98 3.75
CA GLU A 248 12.93 -13.94 4.67
C GLU A 248 12.60 -12.61 3.97
N LEU A 249 12.90 -12.44 2.68
CA LEU A 249 12.55 -11.24 1.91
C LEU A 249 11.06 -10.86 1.97
N PRO A 250 10.08 -11.79 2.02
CA PRO A 250 8.67 -11.46 2.24
C PRO A 250 8.40 -10.66 3.52
N LEU A 251 9.29 -10.69 4.52
CA LEU A 251 9.19 -9.84 5.70
C LEU A 251 9.28 -8.34 5.35
N LEU A 252 10.06 -7.97 4.32
CA LEU A 252 10.14 -6.58 3.83
C LEU A 252 8.84 -6.14 3.14
N GLY A 253 8.10 -7.09 2.55
CA GLY A 253 6.82 -6.78 1.92
C GLY A 253 5.75 -6.29 2.90
N LEU A 254 5.90 -6.56 4.20
CA LEU A 254 4.95 -6.21 5.26
C LEU A 254 3.50 -6.40 4.79
N THR A 255 3.20 -7.58 4.24
CA THR A 255 1.92 -7.88 3.57
C THR A 255 0.73 -7.78 4.51
N HIS A 256 0.97 -7.75 5.83
CA HIS A 256 -0.05 -7.81 6.87
C HIS A 256 -0.97 -9.02 6.73
N GLY A 257 -0.50 -10.06 6.02
CA GLY A 257 -1.28 -11.25 5.72
C GLY A 257 -2.12 -11.21 4.46
N MET A 258 -2.08 -10.12 3.69
CA MET A 258 -2.73 -9.96 2.38
C MET A 258 -2.04 -10.81 1.31
N ASN A 259 -1.99 -12.12 1.51
CA ASN A 259 -1.33 -13.08 0.64
C ASN A 259 -2.16 -14.35 0.46
N ALA A 260 -1.78 -15.15 -0.53
CA ALA A 260 -2.30 -16.49 -0.74
C ALA A 260 -1.20 -17.52 -0.44
N ASP A 261 -1.58 -18.77 -0.17
CA ASP A 261 -0.62 -19.84 0.08
C ASP A 261 0.04 -20.27 -1.22
N SER A 262 1.26 -19.80 -1.48
CA SER A 262 2.01 -20.10 -2.70
C SER A 262 2.38 -21.59 -2.83
N SER A 263 2.29 -22.38 -1.75
CA SER A 263 2.44 -23.83 -1.85
C SER A 263 1.30 -24.51 -2.62
N GLN A 264 0.19 -23.79 -2.83
CA GLN A 264 -0.97 -24.23 -3.62
C GLN A 264 -0.80 -23.98 -5.12
N CYS A 265 0.30 -23.38 -5.58
CA CYS A 265 0.66 -23.35 -7.00
C CYS A 265 0.82 -24.77 -7.54
N ARG A 266 0.29 -25.03 -8.76
CA ARG A 266 0.44 -26.35 -9.42
C ARG A 266 1.88 -26.64 -9.82
N VAL A 267 2.58 -25.62 -10.30
CA VAL A 267 4.00 -25.70 -10.65
C VAL A 267 4.78 -25.02 -9.54
N ARG A 268 5.73 -25.74 -8.96
CA ARG A 268 6.58 -25.27 -7.87
C ARG A 268 7.99 -25.08 -8.41
N GLU A 269 8.31 -23.83 -8.75
CA GLU A 269 9.65 -23.40 -9.11
C GLU A 269 10.18 -22.41 -8.08
N ASP A 270 11.47 -22.47 -7.80
CA ASP A 270 12.13 -21.49 -6.96
C ASP A 270 12.37 -20.20 -7.74
N SER A 271 12.14 -19.06 -7.08
CA SER A 271 12.27 -17.77 -7.73
C SER A 271 13.73 -17.37 -7.92
N VAL A 272 14.19 -17.44 -9.17
CA VAL A 272 15.52 -16.95 -9.56
C VAL A 272 15.62 -15.44 -9.36
N ALA A 273 14.52 -14.70 -9.60
CA ALA A 273 14.45 -13.25 -9.40
C ALA A 273 14.65 -12.87 -7.92
N ARG A 274 14.01 -13.60 -7.00
CA ARG A 274 14.17 -13.44 -5.56
C ARG A 274 15.63 -13.69 -5.12
N MET A 275 16.23 -14.79 -5.59
CA MET A 275 17.62 -15.10 -5.28
C MET A 275 18.58 -14.04 -5.81
N LYS A 276 18.38 -13.59 -7.05
CA LYS A 276 19.18 -12.50 -7.64
C LYS A 276 19.06 -11.22 -6.83
N TYR A 277 17.84 -10.83 -6.48
CA TYR A 277 17.58 -9.66 -5.64
C TYR A 277 18.33 -9.74 -4.30
N TRP A 278 18.27 -10.90 -3.62
CA TRP A 278 19.02 -11.13 -2.39
C TRP A 278 20.54 -10.93 -2.57
N GLN A 279 21.13 -11.53 -3.61
CA GLN A 279 22.57 -11.40 -3.84
C GLN A 279 23.00 -9.96 -4.11
N GLU A 280 22.17 -9.19 -4.81
CA GLU A 280 22.44 -7.79 -5.13
C GLU A 280 22.29 -6.84 -3.93
N HIS A 281 21.46 -7.19 -2.93
CA HIS A 281 21.06 -6.26 -1.86
C HIS A 281 21.48 -6.69 -0.44
N ARG A 282 21.93 -7.93 -0.22
CA ARG A 282 22.23 -8.47 1.14
C ARG A 282 23.11 -7.57 2.00
N GLU A 283 24.16 -6.96 1.44
CA GLU A 283 25.08 -6.09 2.17
C GLU A 283 24.40 -4.76 2.56
N ARG A 284 23.57 -4.21 1.67
CA ARG A 284 22.79 -2.99 1.93
C ARG A 284 21.71 -3.20 2.99
N LEU A 285 21.14 -4.40 3.05
CA LEU A 285 20.12 -4.78 4.03
C LEU A 285 20.68 -4.86 5.47
N GLU A 286 21.99 -4.79 5.67
CA GLU A 286 22.57 -4.66 7.01
C GLU A 286 22.28 -3.29 7.63
N ASP A 287 22.23 -2.22 6.82
CA ASP A 287 21.89 -0.88 7.30
C ASP A 287 20.37 -0.76 7.58
N PRO A 288 19.94 -0.46 8.82
CA PRO A 288 18.53 -0.28 9.15
C PRO A 288 17.85 0.84 8.37
N ARG A 289 18.57 1.87 7.91
CA ARG A 289 18.02 2.97 7.10
C ARG A 289 17.68 2.49 5.69
N LEU A 290 18.60 1.77 5.05
CA LEU A 290 18.39 1.19 3.72
C LEU A 290 17.28 0.13 3.75
N ARG A 291 17.15 -0.64 4.84
CA ARG A 291 16.01 -1.55 5.00
C ARG A 291 14.65 -0.85 4.98
N VAL A 292 14.52 0.35 5.55
CA VAL A 292 13.27 1.12 5.45
C VAL A 292 12.97 1.50 3.99
N ILE A 293 14.00 1.91 3.25
CA ILE A 293 13.86 2.24 1.82
C ILE A 293 13.45 1.00 1.02
N GLU A 294 14.06 -0.16 1.29
CA GLU A 294 13.71 -1.40 0.60
C GLU A 294 12.31 -1.90 0.93
N VAL A 295 11.81 -1.71 2.17
CA VAL A 295 10.40 -1.98 2.49
C VAL A 295 9.47 -1.19 1.57
N LEU A 296 9.78 0.09 1.30
CA LEU A 296 8.95 0.90 0.41
C LEU A 296 9.11 0.50 -1.06
N ARG A 297 10.33 0.22 -1.54
CA ARG A 297 10.59 -0.27 -2.89
C ARG A 297 9.85 -1.56 -3.21
N HIS A 298 9.82 -2.52 -2.27
CA HIS A 298 9.04 -3.75 -2.44
C HIS A 298 7.55 -3.46 -2.59
N LYS A 299 7.04 -2.56 -1.74
CA LYS A 299 5.60 -2.27 -1.67
C LYS A 299 5.15 -1.26 -2.71
N GLN A 300 6.02 -0.69 -3.53
CA GLN A 300 5.64 0.49 -4.29
C GLN A 300 4.54 0.22 -5.34
N VAL A 301 4.55 -0.96 -5.97
CA VAL A 301 3.46 -1.36 -6.88
C VAL A 301 2.13 -1.36 -6.14
N LEU A 302 2.08 -1.92 -4.93
CA LEU A 302 0.91 -1.85 -4.06
C LEU A 302 0.59 -0.41 -3.67
N LEU A 303 1.54 0.35 -3.10
CA LEU A 303 1.29 1.70 -2.57
C LEU A 303 0.93 2.74 -3.64
N SER A 304 1.13 2.43 -4.93
CA SER A 304 0.67 3.28 -6.03
C SER A 304 -0.83 3.58 -6.02
N TYR A 305 -1.66 2.76 -5.35
CA TYR A 305 -3.09 3.05 -5.20
C TYR A 305 -3.41 4.29 -4.38
N LEU A 306 -2.47 4.70 -3.53
CA LEU A 306 -2.61 5.90 -2.71
C LEU A 306 -2.64 7.19 -3.54
N PHE A 307 -2.15 7.14 -4.78
CA PHE A 307 -2.14 8.26 -5.74
C PHE A 307 -3.07 8.00 -6.93
N ARG A 308 -2.95 6.81 -7.56
CA ARG A 308 -3.69 6.51 -8.80
C ARG A 308 -5.21 6.49 -8.63
N VAL A 309 -5.72 5.97 -7.51
CA VAL A 309 -7.18 5.97 -7.25
C VAL A 309 -7.72 7.40 -7.11
N PRO A 310 -7.18 8.27 -6.24
CA PRO A 310 -7.62 9.66 -6.18
C PRO A 310 -7.42 10.40 -7.52
N GLU A 311 -6.31 10.21 -8.23
CA GLU A 311 -6.11 10.82 -9.55
C GLU A 311 -7.19 10.43 -10.56
N LYS A 312 -7.55 9.15 -10.63
CA LYS A 312 -8.63 8.63 -11.48
C LYS A 312 -9.98 9.27 -11.14
N LEU A 313 -10.20 9.60 -9.87
CA LEU A 313 -11.44 10.20 -9.39
C LEU A 313 -11.47 11.74 -9.49
N GLY A 314 -10.41 12.35 -10.01
CA GLY A 314 -10.32 13.79 -10.24
C GLY A 314 -9.66 14.58 -9.12
N TYR A 315 -8.89 13.94 -8.25
CA TYR A 315 -8.05 14.61 -7.27
C TYR A 315 -6.64 14.85 -7.84
N ALA A 316 -5.91 15.80 -7.25
CA ALA A 316 -4.50 16.05 -7.50
C ALA A 316 -3.71 15.78 -6.19
N PRO A 317 -3.40 14.51 -5.90
CA PRO A 317 -2.67 14.14 -4.69
C PRO A 317 -1.23 14.65 -4.74
N TRP A 318 -0.78 15.22 -3.64
CA TRP A 318 0.62 15.60 -3.42
C TRP A 318 1.07 15.14 -2.03
N CYS A 319 2.32 14.69 -1.93
CA CYS A 319 2.89 14.15 -0.71
C CYS A 319 4.33 14.67 -0.52
N PRO A 320 4.61 15.46 0.53
CA PRO A 320 5.96 15.97 0.76
C PRO A 320 6.95 14.86 1.13
N PHE A 321 6.47 13.76 1.71
CA PHE A 321 7.32 12.68 2.20
C PHE A 321 7.90 11.79 1.10
N LEU A 322 7.58 12.02 -0.17
CA LEU A 322 8.26 11.39 -1.32
C LEU A 322 9.54 12.12 -1.73
N ASP A 323 9.81 13.31 -1.19
CA ASP A 323 11.06 14.03 -1.43
C ASP A 323 12.23 13.24 -0.84
N LEU A 324 13.18 12.88 -1.72
CA LEU A 324 14.34 12.06 -1.36
C LEU A 324 15.19 12.71 -0.26
N ARG A 325 15.41 14.03 -0.34
CA ARG A 325 16.28 14.74 0.59
C ARG A 325 15.63 14.82 1.96
N LEU A 326 14.33 15.10 2.01
CA LEU A 326 13.56 15.07 3.25
C LEU A 326 13.54 13.67 3.87
N ALA A 327 13.27 12.63 3.08
CA ALA A 327 13.28 11.25 3.55
C ALA A 327 14.66 10.85 4.12
N ALA A 328 15.74 11.17 3.42
CA ALA A 328 17.10 10.91 3.88
C ALA A 328 17.42 11.67 5.19
N ALA A 329 17.05 12.96 5.28
CA ALA A 329 17.24 13.74 6.50
C ALA A 329 16.47 13.17 7.70
N MET A 330 15.22 12.74 7.50
CA MET A 330 14.41 12.07 8.54
C MET A 330 15.03 10.73 8.96
N LEU A 331 15.56 9.95 8.03
CA LEU A 331 16.24 8.68 8.30
C LEU A 331 17.56 8.87 9.06
N ASN A 332 18.25 9.99 8.83
CA ASN A 332 19.53 10.33 9.46
C ASN A 332 19.40 11.00 10.83
N LEU A 333 18.17 11.26 11.31
CA LEU A 333 17.97 11.66 12.70
C LEU A 333 18.54 10.62 13.67
N PRO A 334 19.05 11.06 14.85
CA PRO A 334 19.62 10.16 15.85
C PRO A 334 18.66 8.99 16.19
N PRO A 335 19.16 7.74 16.30
CA PRO A 335 18.30 6.57 16.52
C PRO A 335 17.39 6.66 17.75
N ASN A 336 17.86 7.31 18.82
CA ASN A 336 17.08 7.55 20.04
C ASN A 336 15.89 8.50 19.81
N ARG A 337 16.00 9.43 18.85
CA ARG A 337 14.93 10.38 18.49
C ARG A 337 13.91 9.74 17.56
N ARG A 338 14.36 8.90 16.61
CA ARG A 338 13.48 8.08 15.75
C ARG A 338 12.74 7.00 16.53
N LYS A 339 13.35 6.41 17.56
CA LYS A 339 12.73 5.37 18.40
C LYS A 339 11.39 5.87 18.98
N ASN A 340 10.32 5.11 18.72
CA ASN A 340 8.95 5.47 19.10
C ASN A 340 8.50 6.86 18.61
N ARG A 341 9.15 7.42 17.58
CA ARG A 341 8.84 8.73 17.01
C ARG A 341 8.89 9.86 18.05
N GLY A 342 9.88 9.82 18.96
CA GLY A 342 10.01 10.77 20.06
C GLY A 342 10.00 12.23 19.59
N TRP A 343 10.71 12.52 18.50
CA TRP A 343 10.77 13.85 17.89
C TRP A 343 9.40 14.38 17.40
N GLN A 344 8.60 13.55 16.73
CA GLN A 344 7.24 13.94 16.31
C GLN A 344 6.32 14.15 17.53
N GLN A 345 6.45 13.30 18.55
CA GLN A 345 5.65 13.45 19.78
C GLN A 345 5.96 14.77 20.51
N ASP A 346 7.24 15.13 20.61
CA ASP A 346 7.67 16.38 21.24
C ASP A 346 7.15 17.59 20.46
N PHE A 347 7.23 17.54 19.13
CA PHE A 347 6.61 18.53 18.25
C PHE A 347 5.10 18.65 18.48
N PHE A 348 4.37 17.54 18.59
CA PHE A 348 2.93 17.59 18.84
C PHE A 348 2.55 18.14 20.20
N ARG A 349 3.33 17.84 21.24
CA ARG A 349 3.10 18.42 22.58
C ARG A 349 3.35 19.92 22.56
N LYS A 350 4.48 20.35 21.97
CA LYS A 350 4.87 21.76 21.85
C LYS A 350 3.80 22.59 21.12
N ASN A 351 3.18 22.01 20.10
CA ASN A 351 2.17 22.70 19.28
C ASN A 351 0.72 22.41 19.70
N GLY A 352 0.48 21.71 20.81
CA GLY A 352 -0.88 21.45 21.30
C GLY A 352 -1.72 20.52 20.42
N ILE A 353 -1.10 19.73 19.54
CA ILE A 353 -1.78 18.79 18.61
C ILE A 353 -1.62 17.32 19.02
N MET A 354 -1.07 17.04 20.20
CA MET A 354 -1.11 15.70 20.81
C MET A 354 -2.51 15.38 21.32
N VAL A 355 -3.20 14.39 20.73
CA VAL A 355 -4.62 14.07 21.04
C VAL A 355 -4.80 12.86 21.96
N GLU A 356 -3.80 11.98 22.01
CA GLU A 356 -3.80 10.70 22.70
C GLU A 356 -3.98 10.82 24.22
N GLY A 357 -3.55 11.94 24.82
CA GLY A 357 -3.71 12.18 26.26
C GLY A 357 -5.15 12.50 26.68
N LEU A 358 -5.97 13.03 25.77
CA LEU A 358 -7.35 13.44 26.04
C LEU A 358 -8.35 12.40 25.52
N CYS A 359 -8.10 11.87 24.32
CA CYS A 359 -8.93 10.87 23.70
C CYS A 359 -8.57 9.48 24.24
N ARG A 360 -9.51 8.79 24.89
CA ARG A 360 -9.38 7.39 25.32
C ARG A 360 -10.26 6.47 24.48
N PRO A 361 -10.02 6.34 23.15
CA PRO A 361 -10.82 5.45 22.33
C PRO A 361 -10.65 4.01 22.82
N LYS A 362 -11.73 3.23 22.71
CA LYS A 362 -11.67 1.79 23.02
C LYS A 362 -10.74 1.13 21.99
N ARG A 363 -9.88 0.22 22.46
CA ARG A 363 -9.10 -0.64 21.56
C ARG A 363 -10.02 -1.71 20.99
N LEU A 364 -10.65 -1.41 19.86
CA LEU A 364 -11.53 -2.31 19.13
C LEU A 364 -10.77 -2.99 17.98
N PRO A 365 -11.13 -4.23 17.61
CA PRO A 365 -10.51 -4.92 16.49
C PRO A 365 -10.87 -4.25 15.15
N ASN A 366 -9.98 -4.37 14.16
CA ASN A 366 -10.30 -4.04 12.78
C ASN A 366 -11.29 -5.08 12.25
N THR A 367 -12.51 -4.65 11.93
CA THR A 367 -13.58 -5.49 11.41
C THR A 367 -14.09 -5.04 10.05
N LEU A 368 -13.49 -4.01 9.44
CA LEU A 368 -13.99 -3.39 8.21
C LEU A 368 -14.13 -4.39 7.05
N ASN A 369 -13.15 -5.28 6.88
CA ASN A 369 -13.20 -6.36 5.88
C ASN A 369 -14.36 -7.32 6.11
N MET A 370 -14.63 -7.67 7.36
CA MET A 370 -15.76 -8.56 7.68
C MET A 370 -17.10 -7.84 7.51
N GLN A 371 -17.18 -6.56 7.87
CA GLN A 371 -18.35 -5.73 7.62
C GLN A 371 -18.67 -5.67 6.11
N ALA A 372 -17.64 -5.51 5.27
CA ALA A 372 -17.84 -5.46 3.82
C ALA A 372 -18.25 -6.81 3.22
N LEU A 373 -17.68 -7.92 3.71
CA LEU A 373 -18.13 -9.26 3.32
C LEU A 373 -19.59 -9.52 3.67
N GLU A 374 -20.06 -9.01 4.82
CA GLU A 374 -21.46 -9.16 5.24
C GLU A 374 -22.41 -8.26 4.45
N ARG A 375 -21.96 -7.06 4.05
CA ARG A 375 -22.79 -6.09 3.33
C ARG A 375 -22.85 -6.36 1.83
N VAL A 376 -21.71 -6.65 1.20
CA VAL A 376 -21.56 -6.89 -0.23
C VAL A 376 -20.62 -8.09 -0.41
N PRO A 377 -21.09 -9.33 -0.29
CA PRO A 377 -20.23 -10.49 -0.50
C PRO A 377 -19.75 -10.53 -1.96
N PRO A 378 -18.45 -10.81 -2.22
CA PRO A 378 -17.95 -10.92 -3.57
C PRO A 378 -18.43 -12.25 -4.22
N PRO A 379 -18.47 -12.35 -5.56
CA PRO A 379 -18.83 -13.60 -6.24
C PRO A 379 -17.79 -14.68 -5.97
N PRO A 380 -18.16 -15.97 -5.98
CA PRO A 380 -17.19 -17.06 -5.80
C PRO A 380 -16.15 -17.05 -6.94
N LEU A 381 -14.94 -17.51 -6.62
CA LEU A 381 -13.90 -17.78 -7.61
C LEU A 381 -14.29 -18.98 -8.48
N ASP A 382 -13.81 -18.99 -9.71
CA ASP A 382 -14.01 -20.04 -10.68
C ASP A 382 -12.91 -21.08 -10.58
N ARG A 383 -13.33 -22.22 -10.00
CA ARG A 383 -12.49 -23.39 -9.78
C ARG A 383 -11.89 -23.92 -11.07
N GLU A 384 -12.64 -23.96 -12.16
CA GLU A 384 -12.18 -24.58 -13.41
C GLU A 384 -11.09 -23.72 -14.04
N ILE A 385 -11.28 -22.40 -14.07
CA ILE A 385 -10.30 -21.47 -14.61
C ILE A 385 -9.03 -21.44 -13.76
N LEU A 386 -9.17 -21.28 -12.45
CA LEU A 386 -8.01 -21.21 -11.56
C LEU A 386 -7.26 -22.55 -11.44
N SER A 387 -7.91 -23.67 -11.78
CA SER A 387 -7.24 -24.97 -11.79
C SER A 387 -6.07 -25.03 -12.76
N GLU A 388 -5.91 -24.10 -13.70
CA GLU A 388 -4.69 -24.01 -14.52
C GLU A 388 -3.44 -23.77 -13.66
N VAL A 389 -3.56 -22.95 -12.61
CA VAL A 389 -2.42 -22.37 -11.90
C VAL A 389 -2.36 -22.75 -10.42
N VAL A 390 -3.50 -23.05 -9.80
CA VAL A 390 -3.59 -23.45 -8.38
C VAL A 390 -4.33 -24.77 -8.20
N VAL A 391 -4.11 -25.43 -7.06
CA VAL A 391 -4.82 -26.66 -6.68
C VAL A 391 -6.33 -26.38 -6.52
N PRO A 392 -7.23 -27.13 -7.19
CA PRO A 392 -8.68 -26.88 -7.15
C PRO A 392 -9.27 -26.87 -5.73
N ASP A 393 -8.84 -27.79 -4.86
CA ASP A 393 -9.32 -27.88 -3.48
C ASP A 393 -9.05 -26.60 -2.68
N TYR A 394 -8.00 -25.84 -3.03
CA TYR A 394 -7.73 -24.56 -2.40
C TYR A 394 -8.77 -23.50 -2.79
N VAL A 395 -9.21 -23.50 -4.06
CA VAL A 395 -10.29 -22.62 -4.54
C VAL A 395 -11.62 -22.99 -3.89
N ASP A 396 -11.90 -24.29 -3.78
CA ASP A 396 -13.09 -24.79 -3.07
C ASP A 396 -13.08 -24.38 -1.60
N TRP A 397 -11.92 -24.44 -0.94
CA TRP A 397 -11.74 -23.95 0.43
C TRP A 397 -12.00 -22.44 0.53
N ILE A 398 -11.45 -21.62 -0.37
CA ILE A 398 -11.68 -20.17 -0.38
C ILE A 398 -13.17 -19.86 -0.51
N ASN A 399 -13.84 -20.44 -1.51
CA ASN A 399 -15.26 -20.22 -1.78
C ASN A 399 -16.15 -20.67 -0.63
N LYS A 400 -15.79 -21.75 0.06
CA LYS A 400 -16.51 -22.24 1.23
C LYS A 400 -16.39 -21.30 2.42
N TYR A 401 -15.18 -20.80 2.71
CA TYR A 401 -14.89 -20.12 3.97
C TYR A 401 -15.00 -18.60 3.91
N ILE A 402 -15.06 -17.98 2.72
CA ILE A 402 -15.31 -16.54 2.58
C ILE A 402 -16.70 -16.13 3.13
N HIS A 403 -17.68 -17.02 2.99
CA HIS A 403 -19.02 -16.88 3.56
C HIS A 403 -19.07 -17.34 5.02
N ARG A 404 -20.08 -16.86 5.76
CA ARG A 404 -20.26 -17.22 7.16
C ARG A 404 -20.71 -18.69 7.26
N THR A 405 -20.00 -19.47 8.07
CA THR A 405 -20.30 -20.87 8.40
C THR A 405 -20.43 -21.02 9.92
N PRO A 406 -21.10 -22.08 10.42
CA PRO A 406 -21.14 -22.34 11.86
C PRO A 406 -19.72 -22.47 12.47
N TRP A 407 -18.80 -23.09 11.72
CA TRP A 407 -17.42 -23.29 12.14
C TRP A 407 -16.63 -21.97 12.25
N ASN A 408 -16.63 -21.13 11.21
CA ASN A 408 -15.88 -19.88 11.27
C ASN A 408 -16.51 -18.88 12.27
N SER A 409 -17.83 -18.93 12.48
CA SER A 409 -18.50 -18.13 13.51
C SER A 409 -18.04 -18.55 14.92
N LEU A 410 -17.86 -19.86 15.15
CA LEU A 410 -17.27 -20.36 16.39
C LEU A 410 -15.81 -19.92 16.53
N GLN A 411 -14.99 -20.04 15.48
CA GLN A 411 -13.60 -19.57 15.49
C GLN A 411 -13.50 -18.08 15.82
N GLU A 412 -14.33 -17.24 15.19
CA GLU A 412 -14.38 -15.80 15.43
C GLU A 412 -14.78 -15.49 16.89
N ALA A 413 -15.81 -16.17 17.41
CA ALA A 413 -16.24 -16.01 18.80
C ALA A 413 -15.13 -16.40 19.79
N VAL A 414 -14.46 -17.53 19.55
CA VAL A 414 -13.33 -18.03 20.33
C VAL A 414 -12.18 -17.02 20.28
N MET A 415 -11.79 -16.54 19.09
CA MET A 415 -10.72 -15.56 18.94
C MET A 415 -11.06 -14.16 19.48
N SER A 416 -12.35 -13.82 19.63
CA SER A 416 -12.80 -12.58 20.26
C SER A 416 -12.58 -12.57 21.78
N ILE A 417 -12.34 -13.74 22.39
CA ILE A 417 -12.06 -13.85 23.83
C ILE A 417 -10.68 -13.27 24.13
N ARG A 418 -10.67 -12.29 25.04
CA ARG A 418 -9.46 -11.57 25.44
C ARG A 418 -8.38 -12.54 25.92
N GLY A 419 -7.21 -12.49 25.28
CA GLY A 419 -6.04 -13.28 25.66
C GLY A 419 -5.92 -14.63 24.96
N MET A 420 -6.95 -15.10 24.25
CA MET A 420 -6.92 -16.41 23.61
C MET A 420 -5.92 -16.49 22.45
N GLY A 421 -5.80 -15.44 21.63
CA GLY A 421 -4.76 -15.38 20.59
C GLY A 421 -3.33 -15.40 21.16
N ARG A 422 -3.12 -14.85 22.36
CA ARG A 422 -1.82 -14.91 23.06
C ARG A 422 -1.57 -16.30 23.63
N LEU A 423 -2.58 -16.92 24.21
CA LEU A 423 -2.52 -18.30 24.69
C LEU A 423 -2.13 -19.24 23.53
N TRP A 424 -2.80 -19.10 22.39
CA TRP A 424 -2.52 -19.91 21.20
C TRP A 424 -1.12 -19.68 20.64
N HIS A 425 -0.62 -18.45 20.66
CA HIS A 425 0.76 -18.13 20.29
C HIS A 425 1.78 -18.80 21.21
N VAL A 426 1.53 -18.85 22.52
CA VAL A 426 2.41 -19.57 23.47
C VAL A 426 2.52 -21.05 23.13
N PHE A 427 1.42 -21.68 22.66
CA PHE A 427 1.41 -23.10 22.33
C PHE A 427 1.89 -23.43 20.91
N THR A 428 1.65 -22.54 19.94
CA THR A 428 1.87 -22.84 18.51
C THR A 428 2.90 -21.94 17.83
N HIS A 429 3.45 -20.95 18.55
CA HIS A 429 4.31 -19.89 18.01
C HIS A 429 3.65 -19.10 16.86
N ARG A 430 2.32 -19.17 16.72
CA ARG A 430 1.53 -18.46 15.71
C ARG A 430 0.27 -17.91 16.36
N ILE A 431 -0.12 -16.68 15.98
CA ILE A 431 -1.46 -16.18 16.29
C ILE A 431 -2.38 -16.73 15.18
N PRO A 432 -3.30 -17.65 15.49
CA PRO A 432 -4.20 -18.19 14.48
C PRO A 432 -5.08 -17.07 13.94
N ARG A 433 -5.33 -17.09 12.63
CA ARG A 433 -6.31 -16.23 11.97
C ARG A 433 -7.59 -17.04 11.71
N PRO A 434 -8.78 -16.44 11.80
CA PRO A 434 -10.00 -17.15 11.42
C PRO A 434 -9.92 -17.60 9.96
N ASP A 435 -10.43 -18.79 9.65
CA ASP A 435 -10.40 -19.32 8.28
C ASP A 435 -11.08 -18.37 7.31
N ARG A 436 -12.13 -17.67 7.76
CA ARG A 436 -12.85 -16.66 6.97
C ARG A 436 -11.96 -15.49 6.55
N LEU A 437 -11.14 -14.97 7.46
CA LEU A 437 -10.21 -13.90 7.12
C LEU A 437 -9.16 -14.42 6.14
N SER A 438 -8.56 -15.58 6.40
CA SER A 438 -7.55 -16.17 5.52
C SER A 438 -8.11 -16.46 4.11
N ALA A 439 -9.33 -16.99 4.01
CA ALA A 439 -10.02 -17.24 2.74
C ALA A 439 -10.29 -15.92 2.00
N TYR A 440 -10.75 -14.89 2.69
CA TYR A 440 -10.93 -13.57 2.10
C TYR A 440 -9.64 -12.96 1.57
N LEU A 441 -8.54 -13.06 2.32
CA LEU A 441 -7.24 -12.53 1.88
C LEU A 441 -6.73 -13.27 0.64
N ALA A 442 -6.84 -14.60 0.61
CA ALA A 442 -6.52 -15.41 -0.55
C ALA A 442 -7.43 -15.10 -1.75
N TYR A 443 -8.73 -14.88 -1.51
CA TYR A 443 -9.67 -14.45 -2.55
C TYR A 443 -9.20 -13.19 -3.27
N LEU A 444 -8.82 -12.15 -2.50
CA LEU A 444 -8.39 -10.88 -3.10
C LEU A 444 -7.10 -11.02 -3.91
N VAL A 445 -6.25 -12.01 -3.61
CA VAL A 445 -5.02 -12.30 -4.37
C VAL A 445 -5.34 -13.06 -5.65
N LEU A 446 -6.22 -14.07 -5.59
CA LEU A 446 -6.55 -14.91 -6.75
C LEU A 446 -7.55 -14.27 -7.70
N TYR A 447 -8.39 -13.34 -7.25
CA TYR A 447 -9.37 -12.67 -8.10
C TYR A 447 -8.73 -12.02 -9.35
N PRO A 448 -7.65 -11.19 -9.24
CA PRO A 448 -6.96 -10.68 -10.42
C PRO A 448 -6.39 -11.76 -11.34
N ILE A 449 -5.93 -12.88 -10.79
CA ILE A 449 -5.38 -14.00 -11.57
C ILE A 449 -6.50 -14.68 -12.37
N GLU A 450 -7.66 -14.95 -11.76
CA GLU A 450 -8.82 -15.48 -12.47
C GLU A 450 -9.23 -14.56 -13.62
N ARG A 451 -9.31 -13.25 -13.36
CA ARG A 451 -9.69 -12.26 -14.38
C ARG A 451 -8.71 -12.20 -15.55
N LEU A 452 -7.41 -12.36 -15.28
CA LEU A 452 -6.38 -12.50 -16.31
C LEU A 452 -6.57 -13.77 -17.15
N LEU A 453 -6.82 -14.92 -16.50
CA LEU A 453 -7.01 -16.18 -17.23
C LEU A 453 -8.28 -16.16 -18.09
N ARG A 454 -9.34 -15.51 -17.61
CA ARG A 454 -10.57 -15.25 -18.39
C ARG A 454 -10.37 -14.38 -19.62
N SER A 455 -9.36 -13.51 -19.64
CA SER A 455 -9.11 -12.60 -20.77
C SER A 455 -8.29 -13.25 -21.89
N ARG A 456 -7.82 -14.49 -21.71
CA ARG A 456 -7.19 -15.30 -22.76
C ARG A 456 -8.24 -15.63 -23.84
N VAL A 457 -8.01 -15.13 -25.05
CA VAL A 457 -8.89 -15.30 -26.22
C VAL A 457 -8.53 -16.56 -26.99
#